data_AF-A0A2D0N141-F1
#
_entry.id   AF-A0A2D0N141-F1
#
_cell.length_a   1.000
_cell.length_b   1.000
_cell.length_c   1.000
_cell.angle_alpha   90.00
_cell.angle_beta   90.00
_cell.angle_gamma   90.00
#
_symmetry.space_group_name_H-M   'P 1'
#
loop_
_entity.id
_entity.type
_entity.pdbx_description
1 polymer ?
#
loop_
_entity_poly.entity_id
_entity_poly.type
_entity_poly.pdbx_seq_one_letter_code
_entity_poly.pdbx_strand_id
1 'polypeptide(L)'
;MDRTKYIIAAIGLVTGVVFGLSGSIVQDPVLTNVLYEVSSVGLTVACVVLALNFYRKEEDLVATGFLLFAIAEAVMSAGNAAGVVEGQPSFGAGMALYVPALLLISIPKTFALWNRISGIAAAIPFTIAAGIIFTGGIALPSSGLVGGAYGLLSLTIVGWVIGLSGKKSSVRTGASVLEGQM
;
A
#
# COMPACT_ATOMS: atom_id res chain seq x y z
N MET A 1 -11.35 13.89 4.04
CA MET A 1 -10.17 14.17 3.20
C MET A 1 -10.59 15.17 2.13
N ASP A 2 -9.80 16.21 1.87
CA ASP A 2 -10.10 17.13 0.77
C ASP A 2 -9.88 16.46 -0.60
N ARG A 3 -10.44 17.07 -1.65
CA ARG A 3 -10.43 16.51 -3.01
C ARG A 3 -9.02 16.31 -3.55
N THR A 4 -8.10 17.21 -3.26
CA THR A 4 -6.72 17.15 -3.76
C THR A 4 -5.98 15.97 -3.15
N LYS A 5 -6.03 15.79 -1.82
CA LYS A 5 -5.43 14.63 -1.14
C LYS A 5 -6.04 13.31 -1.61
N TYR A 6 -7.36 13.29 -1.84
CA TYR A 6 -8.02 12.12 -2.42
C TYR A 6 -7.44 11.74 -3.78
N ILE A 7 -7.35 12.71 -4.70
CA ILE A 7 -6.85 12.46 -6.05
C ILE A 7 -5.41 11.97 -6.00
N ILE A 8 -4.55 12.63 -5.22
CA ILE A 8 -3.13 12.24 -5.10
C ILE A 8 -3.01 10.81 -4.55
N ALA A 9 -3.71 10.50 -3.45
CA ALA A 9 -3.65 9.18 -2.85
C ALA A 9 -4.21 8.10 -3.78
N ALA A 10 -5.36 8.35 -4.41
CA ALA A 10 -5.99 7.39 -5.31
C ALA A 10 -5.12 7.11 -6.55
N ILE A 11 -4.56 8.15 -7.17
CA ILE A 11 -3.65 7.99 -8.32
C ILE A 11 -2.41 7.20 -7.89
N GLY A 12 -1.77 7.57 -6.77
CA GLY A 12 -0.58 6.87 -6.30
C GLY A 12 -0.83 5.39 -6.00
N LEU A 13 -1.95 5.05 -5.37
CA LEU A 13 -2.35 3.66 -5.12
C LEU A 13 -2.58 2.88 -6.42
N VAL A 14 -3.29 3.47 -7.40
CA VAL A 14 -3.57 2.84 -8.69
C VAL A 14 -2.29 2.66 -9.49
N THR A 15 -1.43 3.68 -9.56
CA THR A 15 -0.11 3.60 -10.19
C THR A 15 0.72 2.48 -9.56
N GLY A 16 0.77 2.42 -8.23
CA GLY A 16 1.40 1.34 -7.50
C GLY A 16 0.99 -0.04 -7.97
N VAL A 17 -0.31 -0.35 -7.85
CA VAL A 17 -0.82 -1.68 -8.18
C VAL A 17 -0.62 -2.02 -9.65
N VAL A 18 -0.94 -1.11 -10.57
CA VAL A 18 -0.87 -1.39 -12.01
C VAL A 18 0.57 -1.64 -12.44
N PHE A 19 1.50 -0.78 -12.03
CA PHE A 19 2.90 -0.91 -12.45
C PHE A 19 3.62 -2.05 -11.73
N GLY A 20 3.34 -2.28 -10.44
CA GLY A 20 3.91 -3.39 -9.68
C GLY A 20 3.48 -4.76 -10.21
N LEU A 21 2.20 -4.93 -10.56
CA LEU A 21 1.72 -6.16 -11.20
C LEU A 21 2.30 -6.32 -12.60
N SER A 22 2.38 -5.23 -13.38
CA SER A 22 2.94 -5.26 -14.73
C SER A 22 4.42 -5.69 -14.74
N GLY A 23 5.23 -5.15 -13.81
CA GLY A 23 6.65 -5.50 -13.69
C GLY A 23 6.88 -6.99 -13.41
N SER A 24 5.90 -7.66 -12.79
CA SER A 24 5.97 -9.09 -12.46
C SER A 24 5.62 -10.02 -13.62
N ILE A 25 5.10 -9.49 -14.73
CA ILE A 25 4.71 -10.23 -15.93
C ILE A 25 5.71 -10.00 -17.07
N VAL A 26 6.33 -8.82 -17.10
CA VAL A 26 7.34 -8.44 -18.10
C VAL A 26 8.62 -9.26 -17.91
N GLN A 27 9.20 -9.71 -19.03
CA GLN A 27 10.45 -10.49 -19.05
C GLN A 27 11.69 -9.63 -19.34
N ASP A 28 11.51 -8.39 -19.78
CA ASP A 28 12.60 -7.44 -20.02
C ASP A 28 13.09 -6.87 -18.67
N PRO A 29 14.34 -7.11 -18.26
CA PRO A 29 14.84 -6.70 -16.95
C PRO A 29 14.83 -5.18 -16.73
N VAL A 30 15.14 -4.40 -17.78
CA VAL A 30 15.20 -2.94 -17.68
C VAL A 30 13.79 -2.39 -17.49
N LEU A 31 12.84 -2.86 -18.29
CA LEU A 31 11.45 -2.45 -18.17
C LEU A 31 10.85 -2.90 -16.84
N THR A 32 11.13 -4.12 -16.37
CA THR A 32 10.70 -4.59 -15.04
C THR A 32 11.18 -3.68 -13.92
N ASN A 33 12.47 -3.31 -13.90
CA ASN A 33 13.00 -2.42 -12.87
C ASN A 33 12.34 -1.03 -12.91
N VAL A 34 12.12 -0.47 -14.11
CA VAL A 34 11.42 0.81 -14.27
C VAL A 34 9.98 0.72 -13.77
N LEU A 35 9.26 -0.36 -14.08
CA LEU A 35 7.88 -0.56 -13.62
C LEU A 35 7.81 -0.68 -12.10
N TYR A 36 8.72 -1.43 -11.47
CA TYR A 36 8.81 -1.52 -10.02
C TYR A 36 9.15 -0.18 -9.38
N GLU A 37 10.02 0.61 -9.98
CA GLU A 37 10.37 1.92 -9.46
C GLU A 37 9.20 2.91 -9.50
N VAL A 38 8.48 2.97 -10.62
CA VAL A 38 7.26 3.79 -10.75
C VAL A 38 6.19 3.33 -9.75
N SER A 39 6.05 2.02 -9.54
CA SER A 39 5.17 1.46 -8.51
C SER A 39 5.53 1.98 -7.12
N SER A 40 6.80 1.84 -6.72
CA SER A 40 7.24 2.23 -5.37
C SER A 40 7.11 3.72 -5.11
N VAL A 41 7.39 4.58 -6.10
CA VAL A 41 7.14 6.03 -5.97
C VAL A 41 5.64 6.32 -5.79
N GLY A 42 4.79 5.69 -6.59
CA GLY A 42 3.34 5.84 -6.49
C GLY A 42 2.78 5.45 -5.11
N LEU A 43 3.19 4.29 -4.60
CA LEU A 43 2.76 3.79 -3.29
C LEU A 43 3.33 4.63 -2.15
N THR A 44 4.59 5.05 -2.23
CA THR A 44 5.21 5.95 -1.24
C THR A 44 4.40 7.24 -1.10
N VAL A 45 4.12 7.93 -2.22
CA VAL A 45 3.36 9.20 -2.20
C VAL A 45 1.96 8.98 -1.62
N ALA A 46 1.27 7.93 -2.06
CA ALA A 46 -0.07 7.63 -1.56
C ALA A 46 -0.06 7.36 -0.05
N CYS A 47 0.84 6.52 0.43
CA CYS A 47 0.94 6.14 1.84
C CYS A 47 1.29 7.33 2.74
N VAL A 48 2.17 8.25 2.32
CA VAL A 48 2.46 9.48 3.07
C VAL A 48 1.21 10.36 3.19
N VAL A 49 0.46 10.55 2.09
CA VAL A 49 -0.78 11.34 2.12
C VAL A 49 -1.84 10.68 3.02
N LEU A 50 -1.97 9.36 2.96
CA LEU A 50 -2.89 8.59 3.79
C LEU A 50 -2.52 8.64 5.26
N ALA A 51 -1.24 8.50 5.60
CA ALA A 51 -0.74 8.63 6.96
C ALA A 51 -1.14 9.98 7.56
N LEU A 52 -0.87 11.09 6.86
CA LEU A 52 -1.26 12.43 7.32
C LEU A 52 -2.79 12.59 7.44
N ASN A 53 -3.57 11.92 6.61
CA ASN A 53 -5.03 11.94 6.68
C ASN A 53 -5.57 11.14 7.88
N PHE A 54 -4.98 10.00 8.20
CA PHE A 54 -5.39 9.17 9.34
C PHE A 54 -4.89 9.74 10.67
N TYR A 55 -3.69 10.33 10.68
CA TYR A 55 -3.17 11.04 11.84
C TYR A 55 -4.09 12.21 12.25
N ARG A 56 -4.56 13.00 11.27
CA ARG A 56 -5.53 14.08 11.50
C ARG A 56 -6.92 13.60 11.96
N LYS A 57 -7.18 12.29 11.94
CA LYS A 57 -8.40 11.67 12.45
C LYS A 57 -8.17 10.94 13.77
N GLU A 58 -6.99 11.11 14.39
CA GLU A 58 -6.60 10.43 15.63
C GLU A 58 -6.56 8.90 15.48
N GLU A 59 -6.36 8.41 14.25
CA GLU A 59 -6.20 6.99 13.95
C GLU A 59 -4.69 6.64 13.89
N ASP A 60 -4.00 6.83 15.01
CA ASP A 60 -2.54 6.80 15.10
C ASP A 60 -1.90 5.49 14.63
N LEU A 61 -2.52 4.34 14.97
CA LEU A 61 -2.04 3.03 14.52
C LEU A 61 -2.10 2.89 13.00
N VAL A 62 -3.20 3.31 12.39
CA VAL A 62 -3.39 3.25 10.93
C VAL A 62 -2.42 4.20 10.24
N ALA A 63 -2.26 5.41 10.78
CA ALA A 63 -1.29 6.38 10.27
C ALA A 63 0.15 5.84 10.32
N THR A 64 0.53 5.23 11.45
CA THR A 64 1.83 4.58 11.64
C THR A 64 2.04 3.46 10.65
N GLY A 65 1.02 2.63 10.42
CA GLY A 65 1.09 1.57 9.44
C GLY A 65 1.33 2.08 8.01
N PHE A 66 0.66 3.17 7.61
CA PHE A 66 0.92 3.80 6.30
C PHE A 66 2.32 4.42 6.21
N LEU A 67 2.86 4.99 7.29
CA LEU A 67 4.25 5.48 7.30
C LEU A 67 5.26 4.34 7.14
N LEU A 68 5.08 3.23 7.88
CA LEU A 68 5.92 2.04 7.73
C LEU A 68 5.83 1.48 6.32
N PHE A 69 4.65 1.50 5.70
CA PHE A 69 4.47 1.09 4.31
C PHE A 69 5.27 1.98 3.36
N ALA A 70 5.23 3.31 3.54
CA ALA A 70 6.02 4.23 2.71
C ALA A 70 7.53 4.01 2.88
N ILE A 71 8.00 3.70 4.10
CA ILE A 71 9.41 3.36 4.35
C ILE A 71 9.76 2.04 3.64
N ALA A 72 8.88 1.04 3.70
CA ALA A 72 9.09 -0.23 3.01
C ALA A 72 9.27 -0.04 1.49
N GLU A 73 8.42 0.77 0.86
CA GLU A 73 8.51 1.09 -0.56
C GLU A 73 9.81 1.84 -0.91
N ALA A 74 10.23 2.79 -0.09
CA ALA A 74 11.50 3.49 -0.29
C ALA A 74 12.71 2.54 -0.18
N VAL A 75 12.67 1.58 0.74
CA VAL A 75 13.70 0.54 0.87
C VAL A 75 13.69 -0.39 -0.35
N MET A 76 12.52 -0.81 -0.84
CA MET A 76 12.42 -1.65 -2.04
C MET A 76 12.91 -0.93 -3.30
N SER A 77 12.56 0.35 -3.47
CA SER A 77 13.02 1.21 -4.57
C SER A 77 14.54 1.23 -4.69
N ALA A 78 15.26 1.34 -3.57
CA ALA A 78 16.72 1.26 -3.57
C ALA A 78 17.27 -0.08 -4.12
N GLY A 79 16.51 -1.18 -3.95
CA GLY A 79 16.83 -2.49 -4.51
C GLY A 79 16.51 -2.65 -5.99
N ASN A 80 15.45 -1.99 -6.49
CA ASN A 80 15.03 -2.09 -7.89
C ASN A 80 16.13 -1.65 -8.86
N ALA A 81 16.89 -0.62 -8.49
CA ALA A 81 18.02 -0.13 -9.29
C ALA A 81 19.15 -1.16 -9.44
N ALA A 82 19.33 -2.04 -8.46
CA ALA A 82 20.33 -3.11 -8.49
C ALA A 82 19.86 -4.34 -9.28
N GLY A 83 18.57 -4.45 -9.57
CA GLY A 83 17.95 -5.58 -10.25
C GLY A 83 17.55 -6.72 -9.29
N VAL A 84 16.88 -7.75 -9.83
CA VAL A 84 16.14 -8.75 -9.04
C VAL A 84 17.02 -9.62 -8.14
N VAL A 85 18.27 -9.88 -8.52
CA VAL A 85 19.21 -10.73 -7.75
C VAL A 85 19.99 -9.90 -6.73
N GLU A 86 20.69 -8.85 -7.18
CA GLU A 86 21.49 -8.00 -6.29
C GLU A 86 20.62 -7.17 -5.34
N GLY A 87 19.37 -6.89 -5.72
CA GLY A 87 18.38 -6.18 -4.89
C GLY A 87 17.70 -7.02 -3.81
N GLN A 88 18.02 -8.31 -3.68
CA GLN A 88 17.38 -9.21 -2.70
C GLN A 88 17.40 -8.69 -1.26
N PRO A 89 18.52 -8.16 -0.71
CA PRO A 89 18.53 -7.66 0.67
C PRO A 89 17.51 -6.53 0.91
N SER A 90 17.45 -5.55 0.00
CA SER A 90 16.48 -4.46 0.05
C SER A 90 15.04 -4.96 -0.14
N PHE A 91 14.83 -5.93 -1.02
CA PHE A 91 13.54 -6.56 -1.25
C PHE A 91 13.04 -7.29 0.01
N GLY A 92 13.90 -8.08 0.66
CA GLY A 92 13.60 -8.75 1.92
C GLY A 92 13.31 -7.78 3.06
N ALA A 93 14.10 -6.70 3.18
CA ALA A 93 13.87 -5.64 4.16
C ALA A 93 12.53 -4.93 3.95
N GLY A 94 12.19 -4.60 2.70
CA GLY A 94 10.88 -4.04 2.36
C GLY A 94 9.73 -4.96 2.74
N MET A 95 9.82 -6.26 2.40
CA MET A 95 8.78 -7.23 2.74
C MET A 95 8.64 -7.38 4.25
N ALA A 96 9.74 -7.37 5.00
CA ALA A 96 9.72 -7.40 6.45
C ALA A 96 9.03 -6.17 7.05
N LEU A 97 9.16 -5.00 6.44
CA LEU A 97 8.47 -3.77 6.85
C LEU A 97 6.98 -3.75 6.44
N TYR A 98 6.59 -4.41 5.34
CA TYR A 98 5.18 -4.59 4.99
C TYR A 98 4.40 -5.34 6.06
N VAL A 99 5.02 -6.32 6.73
CA VAL A 99 4.34 -7.14 7.74
C VAL A 99 3.73 -6.28 8.87
N PRO A 100 4.51 -5.51 9.65
CA PRO A 100 3.94 -4.65 10.68
C PRO A 100 3.07 -3.54 10.09
N ALA A 101 3.42 -2.99 8.91
CA ALA A 101 2.61 -1.97 8.24
C ALA A 101 1.18 -2.47 7.96
N LEU A 102 1.05 -3.65 7.35
CA LEU A 102 -0.23 -4.26 7.00
C LEU A 102 -1.05 -4.62 8.23
N LEU A 103 -0.41 -5.14 9.29
CA LEU A 103 -1.07 -5.45 10.55
C LEU A 103 -1.58 -4.17 11.24
N LEU A 104 -0.79 -3.11 11.29
CA LEU A 104 -1.18 -1.82 11.88
C LEU A 104 -2.32 -1.15 11.11
N ILE A 105 -2.38 -1.31 9.79
CA ILE A 105 -3.49 -0.80 8.96
C ILE A 105 -4.75 -1.68 9.11
N SER A 106 -4.58 -3.01 9.17
CA SER A 106 -5.68 -3.97 9.03
C SER A 106 -6.29 -4.44 10.34
N ILE A 107 -5.57 -4.40 11.46
CA ILE A 107 -6.10 -4.80 12.77
C ILE A 107 -7.18 -3.81 13.26
N PRO A 108 -7.00 -2.47 13.19
CA PRO A 108 -8.03 -1.52 13.57
C PRO A 108 -9.31 -1.64 12.73
N LYS A 109 -10.46 -1.32 13.33
CA LYS A 109 -11.78 -1.38 12.66
C LYS A 109 -12.06 -0.15 11.77
N THR A 110 -11.05 0.33 11.07
CA THR A 110 -11.14 1.50 10.18
C THR A 110 -11.66 1.13 8.80
N PHE A 111 -11.20 0.00 8.25
CA PHE A 111 -11.59 -0.48 6.93
C PHE A 111 -12.62 -1.62 7.02
N ALA A 112 -13.29 -1.91 5.90
CA ALA A 112 -14.21 -3.04 5.80
C ALA A 112 -13.53 -4.37 6.16
N LEU A 113 -14.31 -5.32 6.71
CA LEU A 113 -13.77 -6.59 7.21
C LEU A 113 -12.99 -7.37 6.15
N TRP A 114 -13.50 -7.45 4.92
CA TRP A 114 -12.83 -8.16 3.83
C TRP A 114 -11.45 -7.55 3.52
N ASN A 115 -11.34 -6.21 3.56
CA ASN A 115 -10.08 -5.51 3.30
C ASN A 115 -9.05 -5.84 4.38
N ARG A 116 -9.50 -5.82 5.64
CA ARG A 116 -8.69 -6.17 6.80
C ARG A 116 -8.19 -7.62 6.74
N ILE A 117 -9.06 -8.55 6.36
CA ILE A 117 -8.69 -9.96 6.18
C ILE A 117 -7.62 -10.09 5.09
N SER A 118 -7.78 -9.41 3.96
CA SER A 118 -6.77 -9.47 2.87
C SER A 118 -5.40 -8.96 3.32
N GLY A 119 -5.35 -7.85 4.07
CA GLY A 119 -4.08 -7.28 4.55
C GLY A 119 -3.41 -8.15 5.62
N ILE A 120 -4.19 -8.73 6.54
CA ILE A 120 -3.67 -9.70 7.52
C ILE A 120 -3.17 -10.96 6.82
N ALA A 121 -3.92 -11.46 5.83
CA ALA A 121 -3.52 -12.63 5.06
C ALA A 121 -2.23 -12.39 4.26
N ALA A 122 -2.06 -11.19 3.67
CA ALA A 122 -0.86 -10.81 2.93
C ALA A 122 0.40 -10.78 3.81
N ALA A 123 0.29 -10.47 5.09
CA ALA A 123 1.42 -10.42 6.01
C ALA A 123 2.11 -11.80 6.17
N ILE A 124 1.38 -12.90 6.03
CA ILE A 124 1.92 -14.27 6.19
C ILE A 124 2.96 -14.59 5.11
N PRO A 125 2.64 -14.57 3.80
CA PRO A 125 3.62 -14.88 2.77
C PRO A 125 4.76 -13.86 2.70
N PHE A 126 4.54 -12.59 3.02
CA PHE A 126 5.64 -11.61 3.13
C PHE A 126 6.62 -11.96 4.26
N THR A 127 6.11 -12.44 5.41
CA THR A 127 6.96 -12.92 6.51
C THR A 127 7.83 -14.10 6.06
N ILE A 128 7.22 -15.07 5.38
CA ILE A 128 7.94 -16.26 4.89
C ILE A 128 9.00 -15.85 3.85
N ALA A 129 8.63 -15.01 2.88
CA ALA A 129 9.54 -14.57 1.82
C ALA A 129 10.72 -13.77 2.37
N ALA A 130 10.49 -12.84 3.31
CA ALA A 130 11.56 -12.12 3.98
C ALA A 130 12.49 -13.06 4.77
N GLY A 131 11.94 -14.04 5.47
CA GLY A 131 12.72 -15.06 6.19
C GLY A 131 13.62 -15.89 5.27
N ILE A 132 13.13 -16.26 4.08
CA ILE A 132 13.93 -16.95 3.06
C ILE A 132 15.14 -16.09 2.67
N ILE A 133 14.92 -14.80 2.38
CA ILE A 133 16.00 -13.89 1.99
C ILE A 133 17.02 -13.70 3.12
N PHE A 134 16.56 -13.49 4.35
CA PHE A 134 17.45 -13.28 5.51
C PHE A 134 18.27 -14.51 5.89
N THR A 135 17.86 -15.69 5.44
CA THR A 135 18.62 -16.94 5.61
C THR A 135 19.51 -17.28 4.40
N GLY A 136 19.64 -16.35 3.44
CA GLY A 136 20.51 -16.47 2.28
C GLY A 136 19.85 -17.09 1.04
N GLY A 137 18.54 -17.31 1.08
CA GLY A 137 17.77 -17.75 -0.08
C GLY A 137 17.40 -16.60 -1.03
N ILE A 138 16.78 -16.95 -2.15
CA ILE A 138 16.27 -15.99 -3.14
C ILE A 138 14.75 -16.14 -3.22
N ALA A 139 14.03 -15.04 -3.11
CA ALA A 139 12.59 -14.99 -3.34
C ALA A 139 12.30 -14.07 -4.53
N LEU A 140 11.85 -14.66 -5.64
CA LEU A 140 11.55 -13.90 -6.86
C LEU A 140 10.14 -13.30 -6.78
N PRO A 141 9.92 -12.06 -7.26
CA PRO A 141 8.59 -11.46 -7.36
C PRO A 141 7.59 -12.31 -8.14
N SER A 142 8.06 -13.04 -9.16
CA SER A 142 7.26 -13.92 -10.01
C SER A 142 6.98 -15.30 -9.40
N SER A 143 7.56 -15.62 -8.25
CA SER A 143 7.30 -16.90 -7.57
C SER A 143 5.87 -16.95 -7.02
N GLY A 144 5.27 -18.14 -6.91
CA GLY A 144 3.90 -18.28 -6.41
C GLY A 144 3.69 -17.72 -4.99
N LEU A 145 4.71 -17.83 -4.12
CA LEU A 145 4.66 -17.29 -2.76
C LEU A 145 4.58 -15.76 -2.77
N VAL A 146 5.52 -15.12 -3.47
CA VAL A 146 5.66 -13.66 -3.49
C VAL A 146 4.58 -13.02 -4.36
N GLY A 147 4.30 -13.59 -5.53
CA GLY A 147 3.19 -13.17 -6.40
C GLY A 147 1.84 -13.28 -5.69
N GLY A 148 1.62 -14.34 -4.90
CA GLY A 148 0.44 -14.47 -4.05
C GLY A 148 0.35 -13.38 -2.98
N ALA A 149 1.48 -13.02 -2.34
CA ALA A 149 1.55 -11.91 -1.38
C ALA A 149 1.16 -10.58 -2.03
N TYR A 150 1.73 -10.25 -3.20
CA TYR A 150 1.39 -9.04 -3.95
C TYR A 150 -0.04 -9.03 -4.49
N GLY A 151 -0.60 -10.20 -4.82
CA GLY A 151 -2.01 -10.32 -5.18
C GLY A 151 -2.94 -9.96 -4.02
N LEU A 152 -2.67 -10.48 -2.82
CA LEU A 152 -3.41 -10.12 -1.60
C LEU A 152 -3.22 -8.65 -1.24
N LEU A 153 -2.00 -8.12 -1.33
CA LEU A 153 -1.71 -6.71 -1.14
C LEU A 153 -2.48 -5.83 -2.13
N SER A 154 -2.57 -6.24 -3.40
CA SER A 154 -3.34 -5.52 -4.42
C SER A 154 -4.83 -5.44 -4.06
N LEU A 155 -5.41 -6.54 -3.57
CA LEU A 155 -6.77 -6.54 -3.03
C LEU A 155 -6.91 -5.58 -1.84
N THR A 156 -5.92 -5.54 -0.96
CA THR A 156 -5.90 -4.61 0.17
C THR A 156 -5.86 -3.15 -0.28
N ILE A 157 -5.05 -2.84 -1.29
CA ILE A 157 -4.94 -1.49 -1.86
C ILE A 157 -6.25 -1.07 -2.53
N VAL A 158 -6.92 -1.97 -3.26
CA VAL A 158 -8.26 -1.73 -3.81
C VAL A 158 -9.24 -1.35 -2.70
N GLY A 159 -9.20 -2.06 -1.56
CA GLY A 159 -10.04 -1.74 -0.41
C GLY A 159 -9.70 -0.40 0.24
N TRP A 160 -8.43 0.03 0.21
CA TRP A 160 -8.05 1.39 0.62
C TRP A 160 -8.69 2.43 -0.30
N VAL A 161 -8.57 2.31 -1.62
CA VAL A 161 -9.19 3.24 -2.60
C VAL A 161 -10.70 3.35 -2.38
N ILE A 162 -11.39 2.22 -2.23
CA ILE A 162 -12.83 2.17 -1.96
C ILE A 162 -13.15 2.85 -0.62
N GLY A 163 -12.38 2.56 0.42
CA GLY A 163 -12.54 3.15 1.75
C GLY A 163 -12.41 4.67 1.77
N LEU A 164 -11.59 5.25 0.89
CA LEU A 164 -11.46 6.70 0.75
C LEU A 164 -12.70 7.35 0.15
N SER A 165 -13.44 6.63 -0.70
CA SER A 165 -14.62 7.13 -1.41
C SER A 165 -15.89 7.17 -0.55
N GLY A 166 -15.95 6.38 0.52
CA GLY A 166 -17.16 6.15 1.32
C GLY A 166 -17.59 7.30 2.27
N LYS A 167 -16.78 8.34 2.45
CA LYS A 167 -17.13 9.52 3.28
C LYS A 167 -17.48 10.74 2.40
N LYS A 168 -18.55 10.64 1.62
CA LYS A 168 -19.27 11.84 1.15
C LYS A 168 -20.07 12.40 2.33
N SER A 169 -19.72 13.64 2.70
CA SER A 169 -20.30 14.44 3.76
C SER A 169 -21.84 14.45 3.79
N SER A 170 -22.43 13.85 4.83
CA SER A 170 -23.75 14.22 5.34
C SER A 170 -23.63 15.57 6.08
N VAL A 171 -23.34 16.65 5.37
CA VAL A 171 -23.45 18.03 5.89
C VAL A 171 -23.88 18.94 4.74
N ARG A 172 -25.14 18.83 4.32
CA ARG A 172 -25.83 19.89 3.54
C ARG A 172 -27.36 19.70 3.51
N THR A 173 -28.01 19.54 4.66
CA THR A 173 -29.49 19.64 4.76
C THR A 173 -29.97 20.24 6.09
N GLY A 174 -29.20 21.16 6.69
CA GLY A 174 -29.61 21.85 7.93
C GLY A 174 -29.78 23.36 7.78
N ALA A 175 -29.23 23.98 6.73
CA ALA A 175 -29.16 25.43 6.63
C ALA A 175 -30.32 26.08 5.86
N SER A 176 -31.19 25.31 5.20
CA SER A 176 -32.32 25.86 4.42
C SER A 176 -33.67 25.85 5.15
N VAL A 177 -33.72 25.43 6.41
CA VAL A 177 -34.98 25.35 7.18
C VAL A 177 -35.20 26.57 8.08
N LEU A 178 -34.18 27.42 8.29
CA LEU A 178 -34.29 28.59 9.18
C LEU A 178 -34.49 29.93 8.45
N GLU A 179 -34.42 29.97 7.12
CA GLU A 179 -34.68 31.20 6.34
C GLU A 179 -36.15 31.34 5.88
N GLY A 180 -37.05 30.46 6.33
CA GLY A 180 -38.49 30.51 6.01
C GLY A 180 -39.40 30.89 7.19
N GLN A 181 -38.84 31.40 8.28
CA GLN A 181 -39.57 31.71 9.53
C GLN A 181 -39.35 33.15 10.04
N MET A 182 -38.89 34.06 9.19
CA MET A 182 -38.87 35.51 9.45
C MET A 182 -39.38 36.26 8.23
#